data_AF-A0A951MHB9-F1
#
_entry.id   AF-A0A951MHB9-F1
#
_cell.length_a   1.000
_cell.length_b   1.000
_cell.length_c   1.000
_cell.angle_alpha   90.00
_cell.angle_beta   90.00
_cell.angle_gamma   90.00
#
_symmetry.space_group_name_H-M   'P 1'
#
loop_
_entity.id
_entity.type
_entity.pdbx_description
1 polymer ?
#
loop_
_entity_poly.entity_id
_entity_poly.type
_entity_poly.pdbx_seq_one_letter_code
_entity_poly.pdbx_strand_id
1 'polypeptide(L)'
;MQHLDLEQLARLVDEPAEPGEAEHLRGCLVCRRELAEMRAQTQALAAMDDPQVPPSLWAAVEARLLEEKLICAPAGVRVLGISRVHLRIAASLALFLMGGAAGALLWRTPGAPSVATLDPAPAQAPRTASRPASPISAPEVTYVMQTPAPVGGSGARLAMNQGPSDQTSTAHVVAPPRTAPRRATAAEADRAARDLMQAQAAYMGALQRLAAIADPASGNTPETRMAALDRLVQLTAQALDRVPGDPVINGYHLAAVAERDALRREMERDARTEWF
;
A
#
# COMPACT_ATOMS: atom_id res chain seq x y z
N MET A 1 -10.42 -26.62 -19.59
CA MET A 1 -11.15 -25.41 -19.16
C MET A 1 -10.20 -24.24 -19.31
N GLN A 2 -10.64 -23.14 -19.92
CA GLN A 2 -9.80 -21.95 -20.06
C GLN A 2 -9.71 -21.24 -18.70
N HIS A 3 -8.49 -20.92 -18.27
CA HIS A 3 -8.22 -20.13 -17.07
C HIS A 3 -8.55 -18.65 -17.33
N LEU A 4 -8.79 -17.90 -16.25
CA LEU A 4 -8.78 -16.43 -16.33
C LEU A 4 -7.39 -15.96 -16.77
N ASP A 5 -7.34 -14.93 -17.59
CA ASP A 5 -6.07 -14.33 -17.98
C ASP A 5 -5.44 -13.57 -16.80
N LEU A 6 -4.18 -13.18 -16.97
CA LEU A 6 -3.42 -12.52 -15.92
C LEU A 6 -3.96 -11.11 -15.61
N GLU A 7 -4.51 -10.41 -16.61
CA GLU A 7 -5.04 -9.05 -16.46
C GLU A 7 -6.35 -9.07 -15.66
N GLN A 8 -7.23 -10.03 -15.93
CA GLN A 8 -8.42 -10.32 -15.14
C GLN A 8 -8.06 -10.65 -13.70
N LEU A 9 -7.10 -11.55 -13.46
CA LEU A 9 -6.64 -11.87 -12.11
C LEU A 9 -6.06 -10.65 -11.39
N ALA A 10 -5.29 -9.81 -12.08
CA ALA A 10 -4.73 -8.58 -11.51
C ALA A 10 -5.83 -7.58 -11.14
N ARG A 11 -6.83 -7.37 -12.01
CA ARG A 11 -8.02 -6.54 -11.70
C ARG A 11 -8.72 -7.01 -10.43
N LEU A 12 -8.89 -8.32 -10.26
CA LEU A 12 -9.56 -8.93 -9.11
C LEU A 12 -8.79 -8.77 -7.78
N VAL A 13 -7.55 -8.29 -7.79
CA VAL A 13 -6.83 -7.96 -6.56
C VAL A 13 -7.54 -6.82 -5.83
N ASP A 14 -7.94 -5.78 -6.57
CA ASP A 14 -8.51 -4.54 -6.03
C ASP A 14 -10.02 -4.41 -6.25
N GLU A 15 -10.56 -5.10 -7.27
CA GLU A 15 -11.98 -5.04 -7.65
C GLU A 15 -12.75 -6.32 -7.30
N PRO A 16 -14.07 -6.22 -7.03
CA PRO A 16 -14.90 -7.40 -6.79
C PRO A 16 -15.11 -8.22 -8.08
N ALA A 17 -15.15 -9.53 -7.94
CA ALA A 17 -15.37 -10.45 -9.06
C ALA A 17 -16.79 -10.34 -9.65
N GLU A 18 -16.87 -10.36 -10.98
CA GLU A 18 -18.14 -10.51 -11.68
C GLU A 18 -18.72 -11.91 -11.44
N PRO A 19 -20.05 -12.12 -11.57
CA PRO A 19 -20.69 -13.39 -11.22
C PRO A 19 -20.08 -14.62 -11.94
N GLY A 20 -19.68 -14.47 -13.21
CA GLY A 20 -19.04 -15.54 -13.99
C GLY A 20 -17.62 -15.86 -13.51
N GLU A 21 -16.86 -14.84 -13.12
CA GLU A 21 -15.52 -15.00 -12.56
C GLU A 21 -15.59 -15.64 -11.17
N ALA A 22 -16.57 -15.26 -10.36
CA ALA A 22 -16.81 -15.86 -9.05
C ALA A 22 -17.19 -17.35 -9.15
N GLU A 23 -18.00 -17.72 -10.14
CA GLU A 23 -18.29 -19.13 -10.46
C GLU A 23 -17.01 -19.88 -10.87
N HIS A 24 -16.20 -19.27 -11.75
CA HIS A 24 -14.94 -19.86 -12.18
C HIS A 24 -13.98 -20.07 -10.99
N LEU A 25 -13.80 -19.06 -10.12
CA LEU A 25 -12.95 -19.15 -8.94
C LEU A 25 -13.44 -20.23 -7.95
N ARG A 26 -14.75 -20.48 -7.84
CA ARG A 26 -15.25 -21.60 -7.03
C ARG A 26 -14.80 -22.95 -7.59
N GLY A 27 -14.76 -23.11 -8.91
CA GLY A 27 -14.38 -24.37 -9.58
C GLY A 27 -12.88 -24.54 -9.88
N CYS A 28 -12.09 -23.47 -9.93
CA CYS A 28 -10.72 -23.50 -10.46
C CYS A 28 -9.66 -23.24 -9.38
N LEU A 29 -8.97 -24.30 -8.94
CA LEU A 29 -7.93 -24.21 -7.90
C LEU A 29 -6.74 -23.35 -8.32
N VAL A 30 -6.34 -23.40 -9.59
CA VAL A 30 -5.19 -22.66 -10.11
C VAL A 30 -5.44 -21.16 -9.98
N CYS A 31 -6.52 -20.65 -10.58
CA CYS A 31 -6.86 -19.23 -10.53
C CYS A 31 -7.04 -18.71 -9.10
N ARG A 32 -7.58 -19.52 -8.18
CA ARG A 32 -7.66 -19.12 -6.76
C ARG A 32 -6.30 -18.96 -6.10
N ARG A 33 -5.36 -19.89 -6.39
CA ARG A 33 -4.02 -19.83 -5.82
C ARG A 33 -3.28 -18.61 -6.33
N GLU A 34 -3.29 -18.39 -7.64
CA GLU A 34 -2.64 -17.22 -8.26
C GLU A 34 -3.22 -15.91 -7.69
N LEU A 35 -4.55 -15.77 -7.60
CA LEU A 35 -5.18 -14.59 -7.01
C LEU A 35 -4.83 -14.39 -5.53
N ALA A 36 -4.77 -15.48 -4.75
CA ALA A 36 -4.39 -15.42 -3.33
C ALA A 36 -2.93 -14.98 -3.16
N GLU A 37 -2.04 -15.46 -4.03
CA GLU A 37 -0.63 -15.07 -4.05
C GLU A 37 -0.46 -13.59 -4.39
N MET A 38 -1.13 -13.09 -5.44
CA MET A 38 -1.11 -11.66 -5.79
C MET A 38 -1.63 -10.79 -4.64
N ARG A 39 -2.74 -11.16 -4.00
CA ARG A 39 -3.28 -10.42 -2.85
C ARG A 39 -2.32 -10.45 -1.65
N ALA A 40 -1.64 -11.56 -1.40
CA ALA A 40 -0.65 -11.66 -0.34
C ALA A 40 0.56 -10.73 -0.61
N GLN A 41 1.01 -10.64 -1.86
CA GLN A 41 2.06 -9.71 -2.26
C GLN A 41 1.64 -8.24 -2.08
N THR A 42 0.43 -7.88 -2.50
CA THR A 42 -0.12 -6.52 -2.28
C THR A 42 -0.23 -6.19 -0.80
N GLN A 43 -0.68 -7.13 0.03
CA GLN A 43 -0.72 -6.95 1.49
C GLN A 43 0.68 -6.80 2.10
N ALA A 44 1.67 -7.56 1.63
CA ALA A 44 3.04 -7.45 2.09
C ALA A 44 3.64 -6.08 1.75
N LEU A 45 3.36 -5.55 0.55
CA LEU A 45 3.76 -4.21 0.14
C LEU A 45 3.06 -3.13 0.98
N ALA A 46 1.75 -3.28 1.22
CA ALA A 46 0.98 -2.34 2.04
C ALA A 46 1.38 -2.33 3.52
N ALA A 47 2.02 -3.40 4.00
CA ALA A 47 2.55 -3.49 5.36
C ALA A 47 3.93 -2.82 5.52
N MET A 48 4.57 -2.40 4.43
CA MET A 48 5.83 -1.66 4.50
C MET A 48 5.58 -0.24 5.01
N ASP A 49 6.57 0.34 5.72
CA ASP A 49 6.48 1.72 6.18
C ASP A 49 6.38 2.69 5.00
N ASP A 50 5.44 3.64 5.09
CA ASP A 50 5.32 4.70 4.11
C ASP A 50 6.62 5.51 4.05
N PRO A 51 7.24 5.66 2.86
CA PRO A 51 8.44 6.46 2.73
C PRO A 51 8.12 7.91 3.09
N GLN A 52 8.79 8.46 4.11
CA GLN A 52 8.66 9.87 4.45
C GLN A 52 9.25 10.74 3.34
N VAL A 53 8.38 11.28 2.50
CA VAL A 53 8.76 12.23 1.45
C VAL A 53 9.01 13.61 2.09
N PRO A 54 10.16 14.26 1.84
CA PRO A 54 10.41 15.62 2.32
C PRO A 54 9.32 16.58 1.81
N PRO A 55 8.75 17.45 2.66
CA PRO A 55 7.69 18.39 2.25
C PRO A 55 8.09 19.29 1.07
N SER A 56 9.37 19.60 0.93
CA SER A 56 9.91 20.39 -0.17
C SER A 56 9.75 19.71 -1.54
N LEU A 57 9.72 18.38 -1.58
CA LEU A 57 9.54 17.63 -2.84
C LEU A 57 8.11 17.80 -3.36
N TRP A 58 7.11 17.82 -2.47
CA TRP A 58 5.73 18.17 -2.83
C TRP A 58 5.57 19.59 -3.32
N ALA A 59 6.20 20.56 -2.66
CA ALA A 59 6.19 21.93 -3.15
C ALA A 59 6.82 22.06 -4.56
N ALA A 60 7.88 21.29 -4.84
CA ALA A 60 8.54 21.29 -6.15
C ALA A 60 7.65 20.66 -7.25
N VAL A 61 6.96 19.55 -6.93
CA VAL A 61 6.00 18.92 -7.86
C VAL A 61 4.81 19.85 -8.12
N GLU A 62 4.24 20.45 -7.09
CA GLU A 62 3.14 21.42 -7.25
C GLU A 62 3.54 22.61 -8.12
N ALA A 63 4.74 23.16 -7.91
CA ALA A 63 5.28 24.23 -8.73
C ALA A 63 5.43 23.82 -10.20
N ARG A 64 5.90 22.59 -10.47
CA ARG A 64 6.00 22.05 -11.84
C ARG A 64 4.64 21.86 -12.49
N LEU A 65 3.66 21.31 -11.77
CA LEU A 65 2.30 21.13 -12.27
C LEU A 65 1.61 22.47 -12.59
N LEU A 66 1.90 23.52 -11.81
CA LEU A 66 1.43 24.89 -12.08
C LEU A 66 2.11 25.51 -13.31
N GLU A 67 3.41 25.31 -13.45
CA GLU A 67 4.20 25.78 -14.61
C GLU A 67 3.72 25.11 -15.91
N GLU A 68 3.43 23.81 -15.85
CA GLU A 68 2.88 23.01 -16.95
C GLU A 68 1.37 23.23 -17.15
N LYS A 69 0.72 24.01 -16.26
CA LYS A 69 -0.72 24.32 -16.30
C LYS A 69 -1.61 23.07 -16.24
N LEU A 70 -1.11 21.99 -15.65
CA LEU A 70 -1.88 20.78 -15.38
C LEU A 70 -2.83 20.99 -14.20
N ILE A 71 -2.47 21.90 -13.29
CA ILE A 71 -3.33 22.37 -12.22
C ILE A 71 -3.42 23.90 -12.26
N CYS A 72 -4.58 24.43 -11.90
CA CYS A 72 -4.74 25.86 -11.69
C CYS A 72 -4.38 26.19 -10.25
N ALA A 73 -3.64 27.30 -10.05
CA ALA A 73 -3.54 27.87 -8.72
C ALA A 73 -4.97 28.11 -8.21
N PRO A 74 -5.28 27.74 -6.95
CA PRO A 74 -6.59 28.04 -6.40
C PRO A 74 -6.79 29.55 -6.54
N ALA A 75 -7.76 29.95 -7.36
CA ALA A 75 -8.13 31.34 -7.51
C ALA A 75 -8.54 31.78 -6.10
N GLY A 76 -7.65 32.51 -5.43
CA GLY A 76 -7.90 33.01 -4.10
C GLY A 76 -9.20 33.77 -4.19
N VAL A 77 -10.28 33.20 -3.64
CA VAL A 77 -11.56 33.90 -3.56
C VAL A 77 -11.24 35.11 -2.72
N ARG A 78 -11.07 36.27 -3.36
CA ARG A 78 -11.07 37.57 -2.72
C ARG A 78 -12.49 37.71 -2.20
N VAL A 79 -12.76 37.09 -1.05
CA VAL A 79 -13.91 37.43 -0.24
C VAL A 79 -13.69 38.89 0.08
N LEU A 80 -14.39 39.77 -0.65
CA LEU A 80 -14.52 41.17 -0.30
C LEU A 80 -14.74 41.19 1.22
N GLY A 81 -13.85 41.86 1.94
CA GLY A 81 -13.75 41.83 3.40
C GLY A 81 -14.96 42.43 4.11
N ILE A 82 -16.14 41.83 3.93
CA ILE A 82 -17.29 42.04 4.77
C ILE A 82 -16.95 41.33 6.05
N SER A 83 -16.68 42.11 7.11
CA SER A 83 -16.32 41.55 8.40
C SER A 83 -17.35 40.48 8.79
N ARG A 84 -16.88 39.32 9.29
CA ARG A 84 -17.76 38.23 9.76
C ARG A 84 -18.82 38.74 10.73
N VAL A 85 -18.57 39.87 11.40
CA VAL A 85 -19.52 40.56 12.28
C VAL A 85 -20.69 41.14 11.50
N HIS A 86 -20.46 41.84 10.39
CA HIS A 86 -21.55 42.39 9.56
C HIS A 86 -22.41 41.29 8.95
N LEU A 87 -21.80 40.19 8.53
CA LEU A 87 -22.55 39.05 7.96
C LEU A 87 -23.42 38.36 9.01
N ARG A 88 -22.92 38.22 10.25
CA ARG A 88 -23.71 37.70 11.38
C ARG A 88 -24.85 38.63 11.77
N ILE A 89 -24.61 39.94 11.79
CA ILE A 89 -25.66 40.94 12.05
C ILE A 89 -26.75 40.84 10.97
N ALA A 90 -26.37 40.84 9.68
CA ALA A 90 -27.32 40.73 8.58
C ALA A 90 -28.13 39.43 8.63
N ALA A 91 -27.48 38.29 8.91
CA ALA A 91 -28.16 37.00 9.05
C ALA A 91 -29.13 36.99 10.24
N SER A 92 -28.72 37.53 11.39
CA SER A 92 -29.58 37.62 12.58
C SER A 92 -30.80 38.52 12.35
N LEU A 93 -30.61 39.62 11.63
CA LEU A 93 -31.68 40.57 11.30
C LEU A 93 -32.64 39.97 10.27
N ALA A 94 -32.14 39.23 9.28
CA ALA A 94 -32.97 38.49 8.34
C ALA A 94 -33.80 37.41 9.04
N LEU A 95 -33.20 36.61 9.93
CA LEU A 95 -33.91 35.60 10.72
C LEU A 95 -34.97 36.23 11.64
N PHE A 96 -34.65 37.36 12.28
CA PHE A 96 -35.60 38.06 13.15
C PHE A 96 -36.79 38.62 12.36
N LEU A 97 -36.55 39.25 11.21
CA LEU A 97 -37.63 39.79 10.36
C LEU A 97 -38.50 38.65 9.78
N MET A 98 -37.88 37.56 9.34
CA MET A 98 -38.59 36.42 8.76
C MET A 98 -39.41 35.67 9.84
N GLY A 99 -38.85 35.49 11.03
CA GLY A 99 -39.55 34.93 12.19
C GLY A 99 -40.68 35.82 12.71
N GLY A 100 -40.48 37.15 12.75
CA GLY A 100 -41.50 38.11 13.17
C GLY A 100 -42.71 38.16 12.23
N ALA A 101 -42.48 38.09 10.91
CA ALA A 101 -43.56 38.04 9.92
C ALA A 101 -44.38 36.74 10.03
N ALA A 102 -43.72 35.59 10.23
CA ALA A 102 -44.40 34.31 10.43
C ALA A 102 -45.22 34.27 11.73
N GLY A 103 -44.67 34.81 12.83
CA GLY A 103 -45.36 34.88 14.12
C GLY A 103 -46.59 35.81 14.11
N ALA A 104 -46.51 36.95 13.42
CA ALA A 104 -47.64 37.88 13.29
C ALA A 104 -48.80 37.29 12.47
N LEU A 105 -48.52 36.43 11.49
CA LEU A 105 -49.55 35.72 10.73
C LEU A 105 -50.29 34.67 11.58
N LEU A 106 -49.58 33.98 12.47
CA LEU A 106 -50.14 32.96 13.37
C LEU A 106 -50.98 33.55 14.51
N TRP A 107 -50.70 34.78 14.95
CA TRP A 107 -51.50 35.44 16.01
C TRP A 107 -52.77 36.12 15.51
N ARG A 108 -52.93 36.33 14.19
CA ARG A 108 -54.13 36.95 13.61
C ARG A 108 -55.27 35.98 13.34
N THR A 109 -55.17 34.72 13.75
CA THR A 109 -56.29 33.76 13.71
C THR A 109 -56.94 33.65 15.10
N PRO A 110 -58.08 34.31 15.37
CA PRO A 110 -58.93 33.93 16.49
C PRO A 110 -59.78 32.73 16.07
N GLY A 111 -59.51 31.55 16.64
CA GLY A 111 -60.24 30.33 16.32
C GLY A 111 -60.00 29.17 17.29
N ALA A 112 -60.72 29.24 18.43
CA ALA A 112 -61.16 28.20 19.38
C ALA A 112 -60.29 26.92 19.65
N PRO A 113 -60.02 26.60 20.94
CA PRO A 113 -59.38 25.35 21.34
C PRO A 113 -60.41 24.19 21.35
N SER A 114 -60.20 23.18 20.52
CA SER A 114 -60.84 21.88 20.69
C SER A 114 -59.96 21.03 21.61
N VAL A 115 -60.40 20.91 22.86
CA VAL A 115 -59.87 19.98 23.86
C VAL A 115 -60.36 18.59 23.46
N ALA A 116 -59.48 17.77 22.88
CA ALA A 116 -59.73 16.34 22.74
C ALA A 116 -59.42 15.67 24.08
N THR A 117 -60.47 15.48 24.88
CA THR A 117 -60.49 14.56 26.02
C THR A 117 -60.27 13.14 25.53
N LEU A 118 -59.16 12.51 25.91
CA LEU A 118 -59.02 11.06 25.95
C LEU A 118 -58.96 10.66 27.42
N ASP A 119 -60.02 10.00 27.87
CA ASP A 119 -60.16 9.42 29.21
C ASP A 119 -59.13 8.29 29.44
N PRO A 120 -58.74 8.00 30.69
CA PRO A 120 -57.60 7.15 31.03
C PRO A 120 -57.99 5.70 31.40
N ALA A 121 -57.04 4.76 31.21
CA ALA A 121 -56.67 3.63 32.10
C ALA A 121 -56.14 2.40 31.34
N PRO A 122 -55.37 1.48 31.96
CA PRO A 122 -54.41 1.66 33.06
C PRO A 122 -52.99 1.13 32.69
N ALA A 123 -52.02 1.47 33.53
CA ALA A 123 -50.65 0.99 33.47
C ALA A 123 -50.56 -0.55 33.48
N GLN A 124 -49.87 -1.12 32.49
CA GLN A 124 -49.30 -2.47 32.57
C GLN A 124 -47.80 -2.38 32.36
N ALA A 125 -47.06 -2.79 33.39
CA ALA A 125 -45.62 -2.96 33.39
C ALA A 125 -45.17 -3.90 32.26
N PRO A 126 -44.00 -3.67 31.64
CA PRO A 126 -43.44 -4.65 30.72
C PRO A 126 -43.12 -5.94 31.51
N ARG A 127 -43.93 -6.95 31.25
CA ARG A 127 -43.72 -8.33 31.69
C ARG A 127 -42.45 -8.86 31.03
N THR A 128 -41.62 -9.48 31.84
CA THR A 128 -40.62 -10.46 31.43
C THR A 128 -41.28 -11.52 30.54
N ALA A 129 -40.86 -11.59 29.27
CA ALA A 129 -41.21 -12.69 28.38
C ALA A 129 -40.01 -13.64 28.29
N SER A 130 -40.19 -14.80 28.91
CA SER A 130 -39.32 -15.95 28.80
C SER A 130 -39.27 -16.48 27.36
N ARG A 131 -38.04 -16.67 26.90
CA ARG A 131 -37.51 -17.65 25.93
C ARG A 131 -38.43 -18.84 25.60
N PRO A 132 -38.40 -19.28 24.32
CA PRO A 132 -38.16 -20.69 24.05
C PRO A 132 -36.84 -20.93 23.30
N ALA A 133 -36.10 -21.92 23.79
CA ALA A 133 -34.94 -22.57 23.15
C ALA A 133 -35.43 -23.41 21.96
N SER A 134 -34.78 -23.49 20.79
CA SER A 134 -33.56 -24.26 20.44
C SER A 134 -33.67 -24.52 18.91
N PRO A 135 -32.74 -25.26 18.26
CA PRO A 135 -31.29 -25.10 18.19
C PRO A 135 -30.83 -24.98 16.71
N ILE A 136 -29.78 -24.22 16.41
CA ILE A 136 -28.97 -24.49 15.22
C ILE A 136 -27.54 -24.60 15.69
N SER A 137 -27.05 -25.84 15.63
CA SER A 137 -25.69 -26.26 15.89
C SER A 137 -24.73 -25.49 14.98
N ALA A 138 -23.76 -24.81 15.58
CA ALA A 138 -22.54 -24.43 14.90
C ALA A 138 -21.69 -25.70 14.66
N PRO A 139 -21.04 -25.86 13.50
CA PRO A 139 -20.00 -26.86 13.37
C PRO A 139 -18.81 -26.46 14.26
N GLU A 140 -18.55 -27.28 15.26
CA GLU A 140 -17.33 -27.31 16.04
C GLU A 140 -16.19 -27.71 15.08
N VAL A 141 -15.40 -26.72 14.63
CA VAL A 141 -14.15 -26.97 13.92
C VAL A 141 -13.13 -27.37 14.96
N THR A 142 -13.00 -28.67 15.19
CA THR A 142 -11.91 -29.28 15.93
C THR A 142 -10.62 -29.05 15.13
N TYR A 143 -9.84 -28.03 15.52
CA TYR A 143 -8.49 -27.88 15.00
C TYR A 143 -7.60 -28.93 15.68
N VAL A 144 -7.34 -30.04 14.97
CA VAL A 144 -6.31 -30.99 15.37
C VAL A 144 -4.95 -30.31 15.12
N MET A 145 -4.37 -29.72 16.17
CA MET A 145 -2.95 -29.39 16.15
C MET A 145 -2.15 -30.69 16.20
N GLN A 146 -1.66 -31.11 15.05
CA GLN A 146 -0.66 -32.16 14.95
C GLN A 146 0.69 -31.58 15.38
N THR A 147 1.18 -32.02 16.52
CA THR A 147 2.49 -31.65 17.08
C THR A 147 3.58 -32.46 16.39
N PRO A 148 4.59 -31.84 15.76
CA PRO A 148 5.82 -32.54 15.40
C PRO A 148 6.65 -32.83 16.67
N ALA A 149 7.19 -34.04 16.73
CA ALA A 149 8.02 -34.52 17.84
C ALA A 149 9.33 -33.71 18.01
N PRO A 150 9.87 -33.60 19.23
CA PRO A 150 11.09 -32.85 19.49
C PRO A 150 12.36 -33.68 19.21
N VAL A 151 13.26 -33.15 18.38
CA VAL A 151 14.69 -33.46 18.45
C VAL A 151 15.31 -32.42 19.37
N GLY A 152 15.91 -32.88 20.47
CA GLY A 152 16.35 -32.06 21.60
C GLY A 152 17.49 -31.10 21.29
N GLY A 153 17.48 -29.95 21.97
CA GLY A 153 18.58 -29.00 21.91
C GLY A 153 18.32 -27.65 22.59
N SER A 154 18.33 -27.65 23.92
CA SER A 154 18.81 -26.57 24.81
C SER A 154 18.26 -25.13 24.68
N GLY A 155 17.33 -24.81 25.59
CA GLY A 155 17.61 -23.81 26.64
C GLY A 155 17.42 -22.32 26.35
N ALA A 156 16.18 -21.83 26.49
CA ALA A 156 15.89 -20.55 27.14
C ALA A 156 14.43 -20.52 27.61
N ARG A 157 14.22 -20.46 28.93
CA ARG A 157 12.90 -20.40 29.57
C ARG A 157 12.28 -19.02 29.36
N LEU A 158 11.14 -18.96 28.65
CA LEU A 158 10.18 -17.87 28.76
C LEU A 158 9.08 -18.30 29.73
N ALA A 159 8.96 -17.56 30.83
CA ALA A 159 7.94 -17.78 31.86
C ALA A 159 6.55 -17.42 31.32
N MET A 160 5.58 -18.30 31.57
CA MET A 160 4.16 -18.07 31.28
C MET A 160 3.55 -17.07 32.28
N ASN A 161 2.77 -16.14 31.73
CA ASN A 161 1.82 -15.28 32.43
C ASN A 161 0.66 -16.11 33.01
N GLN A 162 0.37 -15.92 34.29
CA GLN A 162 -0.94 -16.20 34.91
C GLN A 162 -1.50 -14.86 35.40
N GLY A 163 -2.74 -14.51 35.02
CA GLY A 163 -3.49 -13.38 35.60
C GLY A 163 -3.99 -13.70 37.02
N PRO A 164 -4.86 -12.88 37.67
CA PRO A 164 -5.70 -11.84 37.05
C PRO A 164 -5.86 -10.51 37.85
N SER A 165 -6.52 -9.55 37.19
CA SER A 165 -7.35 -8.45 37.74
C SER A 165 -6.68 -7.17 38.29
N ASP A 166 -7.30 -6.06 37.86
CA ASP A 166 -7.37 -4.73 38.45
C ASP A 166 -6.08 -3.91 38.57
N GLN A 167 -5.82 -3.12 37.52
CA GLN A 167 -5.54 -1.70 37.68
C GLN A 167 -5.72 -0.96 36.35
N THR A 168 -6.70 -0.06 36.33
CA THR A 168 -6.82 1.03 35.37
C THR A 168 -5.60 1.94 35.53
N SER A 169 -4.48 1.58 34.90
CA SER A 169 -3.32 2.44 34.79
C SER A 169 -3.36 3.08 33.42
N THR A 170 -3.73 4.36 33.37
CA THR A 170 -3.54 5.22 32.21
C THR A 170 -2.06 5.29 31.89
N ALA A 171 -1.59 4.39 31.03
CA ALA A 171 -0.24 4.43 30.49
C ALA A 171 -0.12 5.69 29.62
N HIS A 172 0.37 6.77 30.22
CA HIS A 172 0.97 7.87 29.48
C HIS A 172 2.09 7.26 28.63
N VAL A 173 1.83 7.09 27.34
CA VAL A 173 2.87 6.82 26.35
C VAL A 173 3.78 8.05 26.34
N VAL A 174 4.84 8.01 27.14
CA VAL A 174 5.93 8.97 27.09
C VAL A 174 6.62 8.71 25.77
N ALA A 175 6.33 9.54 24.77
CA ALA A 175 7.06 9.54 23.52
C ALA A 175 8.56 9.68 23.84
N PRO A 176 9.44 8.81 23.31
CA PRO A 176 10.87 8.95 23.54
C PRO A 176 11.30 10.35 23.08
N PRO A 177 12.25 11.01 23.79
CA PRO A 177 12.73 12.32 23.38
C PRO A 177 13.20 12.24 21.94
N ARG A 178 12.65 13.11 21.08
CA ARG A 178 13.05 13.22 19.66
C ARG A 178 14.53 13.58 19.62
N THR A 179 15.38 12.57 19.47
CA THR A 179 16.81 12.74 19.21
C THR A 179 16.93 13.46 17.88
N ALA A 180 17.55 14.65 17.90
CA ALA A 180 17.83 15.38 16.67
C ALA A 180 18.63 14.49 15.71
N PRO A 181 18.37 14.53 14.39
CA PRO A 181 19.08 13.70 13.42
C PRO A 181 20.58 14.00 13.51
N ARG A 182 21.34 13.01 14.00
CA ARG A 182 22.79 13.06 14.05
C ARG A 182 23.31 12.98 12.62
N ARG A 183 24.16 13.94 12.23
CA ARG A 183 24.89 13.83 10.95
C ARG A 183 25.81 12.61 11.01
N ALA A 184 25.64 11.70 10.04
CA ALA A 184 26.55 10.59 9.84
C ALA A 184 27.96 11.10 9.56
N THR A 185 28.96 10.42 10.10
CA THR A 185 30.37 10.68 9.81
C THR A 185 30.72 10.17 8.40
N ALA A 186 31.79 10.70 7.80
CA ALA A 186 32.25 10.23 6.49
C ALA A 186 32.51 8.71 6.46
N ALA A 187 33.08 8.15 7.55
CA ALA A 187 33.32 6.72 7.66
C ALA A 187 32.04 5.87 7.72
N GLU A 188 30.95 6.40 8.32
CA GLU A 188 29.63 5.75 8.31
C GLU A 188 29.01 5.79 6.91
N ALA A 189 29.16 6.91 6.20
CA ALA A 189 28.69 7.04 4.81
C ALA A 189 29.44 6.08 3.87
N ASP A 190 30.77 5.96 4.00
CA ASP A 190 31.58 5.03 3.21
C ASP A 190 31.22 3.56 3.49
N ARG A 191 30.90 3.23 4.75
CA ARG A 191 30.42 1.89 5.11
C ARG A 191 29.07 1.62 4.45
N ALA A 192 28.10 2.53 4.58
CA ALA A 192 26.79 2.40 3.95
C ALA A 192 26.89 2.26 2.42
N ALA A 193 27.81 2.99 1.77
CA ALA A 193 28.05 2.86 0.33
C ALA A 193 28.56 1.47 -0.07
N ARG A 194 29.47 0.87 0.73
CA ARG A 194 29.93 -0.50 0.51
C ARG A 194 28.83 -1.52 0.73
N ASP A 195 28.04 -1.36 1.78
CA ASP A 195 26.92 -2.24 2.09
C ASP A 195 25.86 -2.21 0.97
N LEU A 196 25.58 -1.01 0.42
CA LEU A 196 24.69 -0.85 -0.73
C LEU A 196 25.22 -1.56 -1.98
N MET A 197 26.50 -1.38 -2.32
CA MET A 197 27.11 -2.06 -3.46
C MET A 197 27.07 -3.59 -3.30
N GLN A 198 27.30 -4.09 -2.09
CA GLN A 198 27.24 -5.53 -1.79
C GLN A 198 25.81 -6.07 -1.90
N ALA A 199 24.82 -5.33 -1.40
CA ALA A 199 23.40 -5.68 -1.53
C ALA A 199 22.95 -5.69 -3.00
N GLN A 200 23.37 -4.71 -3.78
CA GLN A 200 23.07 -4.65 -5.22
C GLN A 200 23.70 -5.82 -5.98
N ALA A 201 24.95 -6.17 -5.68
CA ALA A 201 25.60 -7.34 -6.27
C ALA A 201 24.87 -8.65 -5.91
N ALA A 202 24.44 -8.79 -4.64
CA ALA A 202 23.68 -9.96 -4.19
C ALA A 202 22.32 -10.07 -4.89
N TYR A 203 21.61 -8.94 -5.06
CA TYR A 203 20.34 -8.86 -5.78
C TYR A 203 20.49 -9.25 -7.26
N MET A 204 21.47 -8.69 -7.96
CA MET A 204 21.72 -9.03 -9.36
C MET A 204 22.09 -10.51 -9.52
N GLY A 205 22.90 -11.06 -8.62
CA GLY A 205 23.19 -12.49 -8.61
C GLY A 205 21.95 -13.37 -8.36
N ALA A 206 20.99 -12.90 -7.55
CA ALA A 206 19.72 -13.60 -7.35
C ALA A 206 18.85 -13.58 -8.62
N LEU A 207 18.77 -12.45 -9.32
CA LEU A 207 18.06 -12.34 -10.60
C LEU A 207 18.68 -13.25 -11.67
N GLN A 208 20.01 -13.33 -11.75
CA GLN A 208 20.69 -14.24 -12.69
C GLN A 208 20.36 -15.71 -12.39
N ARG A 209 20.34 -16.11 -11.12
CA ARG A 209 19.90 -17.46 -10.73
C ARG A 209 18.44 -17.72 -11.08
N LEU A 210 17.57 -16.74 -10.85
CA LEU A 210 16.15 -16.84 -11.19
C LEU A 210 15.97 -17.00 -12.71
N ALA A 211 16.67 -16.20 -13.52
CA ALA A 211 16.63 -16.30 -14.97
C ALA A 211 17.12 -17.67 -15.48
N ALA A 212 18.20 -18.20 -14.88
CA ALA A 212 18.71 -19.53 -15.21
C ALA A 212 17.72 -20.66 -14.89
N ILE A 213 16.89 -20.50 -13.85
CA ILE A 213 15.83 -21.45 -13.50
C ILE A 213 14.62 -21.28 -14.43
N ALA A 214 14.26 -20.04 -14.74
CA ALA A 214 13.05 -19.71 -15.49
C ALA A 214 13.13 -20.12 -16.96
N ASP A 215 14.33 -20.11 -17.55
CA ASP A 215 14.52 -20.55 -18.93
C ASP A 215 15.83 -21.36 -19.10
N PRO A 216 15.80 -22.68 -18.82
CA PRO A 216 16.96 -23.55 -19.01
C PRO A 216 17.31 -23.75 -20.49
N ALA A 217 16.42 -23.37 -21.41
CA ALA A 217 16.62 -23.44 -22.87
C ALA A 217 17.05 -22.09 -23.47
N SER A 218 16.89 -20.96 -22.76
CA SER A 218 17.57 -19.71 -23.09
C SER A 218 19.06 -20.00 -23.10
N GLY A 219 19.67 -19.85 -24.27
CA GLY A 219 21.06 -20.20 -24.49
C GLY A 219 21.97 -19.53 -23.47
N ASN A 220 22.33 -20.27 -22.43
CA ASN A 220 23.44 -19.94 -21.55
C ASN A 220 24.79 -20.27 -22.21
N THR A 221 24.79 -20.48 -23.54
CA THR A 221 26.03 -20.61 -24.28
C THR A 221 26.72 -19.23 -24.33
N PRO A 222 28.04 -19.18 -24.19
CA PRO A 222 28.80 -17.93 -24.24
C PRO A 222 28.47 -17.07 -25.48
N GLU A 223 28.15 -17.71 -26.60
CA GLU A 223 27.83 -17.05 -27.88
C GLU A 223 26.51 -16.29 -27.81
N THR A 224 25.47 -16.89 -27.19
CA THR A 224 24.15 -16.26 -27.08
C THR A 224 24.22 -15.08 -26.11
N ARG A 225 25.00 -15.24 -25.02
CA ARG A 225 25.29 -14.14 -24.09
C ARG A 225 26.09 -13.02 -24.75
N MET A 226 27.08 -13.34 -25.58
CA MET A 226 27.83 -12.35 -26.35
C MET A 226 26.93 -11.55 -27.30
N ALA A 227 26.06 -12.24 -28.06
CA ALA A 227 25.11 -11.59 -28.96
C ALA A 227 24.13 -10.66 -28.22
N ALA A 228 23.67 -11.06 -27.03
CA ALA A 228 22.84 -10.22 -26.18
C ALA A 228 23.58 -8.97 -25.69
N LEU A 229 24.82 -9.11 -25.23
CA LEU A 229 25.66 -7.99 -24.78
C LEU A 229 25.98 -7.01 -25.92
N ASP A 230 26.30 -7.50 -27.11
CA ASP A 230 26.50 -6.63 -28.28
C ASP A 230 25.26 -5.83 -28.64
N ARG A 231 24.08 -6.47 -28.60
CA ARG A 231 22.81 -5.78 -28.81
C ARG A 231 22.54 -4.71 -27.74
N LEU A 232 22.87 -5.00 -26.48
CA LEU A 232 22.71 -4.05 -25.38
C LEU A 232 23.66 -2.85 -25.52
N VAL A 233 24.92 -3.07 -25.88
CA VAL A 233 25.90 -2.01 -26.16
C VAL A 233 25.42 -1.13 -27.32
N GLN A 234 24.89 -1.73 -28.39
CA GLN A 234 24.35 -0.97 -29.52
C GLN A 234 23.11 -0.14 -29.15
N LEU A 235 22.18 -0.72 -28.38
CA LEU A 235 20.99 -0.02 -27.88
C LEU A 235 21.34 1.15 -26.97
N THR A 236 22.25 0.94 -26.03
CA THR A 236 22.67 1.99 -25.09
C THR A 236 23.46 3.10 -25.77
N ALA A 237 24.28 2.78 -26.78
CA ALA A 237 24.94 3.79 -27.61
C ALA A 237 23.93 4.66 -28.38
N GLN A 238 22.92 4.05 -29.01
CA GLN A 238 21.84 4.80 -29.69
C GLN A 238 21.03 5.67 -28.72
N ALA A 239 20.86 5.22 -27.47
CA ALA A 239 20.18 6.00 -26.45
C ALA A 239 21.03 7.20 -26.01
N LEU A 240 22.34 7.03 -25.84
CA LEU A 240 23.29 8.11 -25.52
C LEU A 240 23.39 9.15 -26.63
N ASP A 241 23.28 8.76 -27.91
CA ASP A 241 23.22 9.72 -29.02
C ASP A 241 22.02 10.69 -28.89
N ARG A 242 20.91 10.22 -28.30
CA ARG A 242 19.72 11.05 -28.07
C ARG A 242 19.82 11.87 -26.78
N VAL A 243 20.40 11.28 -25.73
CA VAL A 243 20.49 11.88 -24.39
C VAL A 243 21.91 11.72 -23.82
N PRO A 244 22.89 12.53 -24.27
CA PRO A 244 24.30 12.31 -23.93
C PRO A 244 24.64 12.58 -22.46
N GLY A 245 23.77 13.27 -21.73
CA GLY A 245 23.96 13.63 -20.32
C GLY A 245 23.28 12.71 -19.31
N ASP A 246 22.62 11.64 -19.74
CA ASP A 246 21.90 10.74 -18.81
C ASP A 246 22.89 9.85 -18.04
N PRO A 247 23.03 10.02 -16.70
CA PRO A 247 23.97 9.25 -15.91
C PRO A 247 23.60 7.77 -15.80
N VAL A 248 22.32 7.43 -15.90
CA VAL A 248 21.83 6.05 -15.80
C VAL A 248 22.14 5.29 -17.08
N ILE A 249 21.84 5.86 -18.24
CA ILE A 249 22.14 5.22 -19.54
C ILE A 249 23.66 5.05 -19.69
N ASN A 250 24.44 6.06 -19.28
CA ASN A 250 25.90 5.98 -19.32
C ASN A 250 26.43 4.86 -18.41
N GLY A 251 25.87 4.72 -17.21
CA GLY A 251 26.18 3.62 -16.30
C GLY A 251 25.90 2.24 -16.90
N TYR A 252 24.73 2.06 -17.51
CA TYR A 252 24.39 0.80 -18.19
C TYR A 252 25.28 0.50 -19.39
N HIS A 253 25.61 1.51 -20.19
CA HIS A 253 26.51 1.35 -21.32
C HIS A 253 27.90 0.86 -20.90
N LEU A 254 28.50 1.52 -19.91
CA LEU A 254 29.81 1.15 -19.39
C LEU A 254 29.81 -0.25 -18.77
N ALA A 255 28.77 -0.61 -18.03
CA ALA A 255 28.62 -1.95 -17.45
C ALA A 255 28.53 -3.02 -18.55
N ALA A 256 27.71 -2.80 -19.59
CA ALA A 256 27.56 -3.73 -20.71
C ALA A 256 28.86 -3.94 -21.50
N VAL A 257 29.61 -2.86 -21.74
CA VAL A 257 30.93 -2.93 -22.41
C VAL A 257 31.92 -3.73 -21.57
N ALA A 258 31.99 -3.48 -20.26
CA ALA A 258 32.89 -4.18 -19.36
C ALA A 258 32.58 -5.68 -19.29
N GLU A 259 31.31 -6.05 -19.22
CA GLU A 259 30.86 -7.44 -19.18
C GLU A 259 31.15 -8.17 -20.50
N ARG A 260 30.88 -7.52 -21.64
CA ARG A 260 31.23 -8.05 -22.96
C ARG A 260 32.71 -8.33 -23.09
N ASP A 261 33.54 -7.39 -22.67
CA ASP A 261 35.00 -7.54 -22.74
C ASP A 261 35.51 -8.63 -21.81
N ALA A 262 34.90 -8.81 -20.64
CA ALA A 262 35.22 -9.90 -19.73
C ALA A 262 34.87 -11.27 -20.33
N LEU A 263 33.67 -11.40 -20.90
CA LEU A 263 33.22 -12.63 -21.54
C LEU A 263 34.08 -13.00 -22.75
N ARG A 264 34.47 -12.00 -23.57
CA ARG A 264 35.37 -12.22 -24.70
C ARG A 264 36.71 -12.80 -24.25
N ARG A 265 37.30 -12.26 -23.18
CA ARG A 265 38.56 -12.77 -22.60
C ARG A 265 38.41 -14.17 -22.00
N GLU A 266 37.22 -14.53 -21.53
CA GLU A 266 36.91 -15.89 -21.06
C GLU A 266 36.86 -16.87 -22.24
N MET A 267 36.10 -16.55 -23.28
CA MET A 267 36.04 -17.36 -24.50
C MET A 267 37.42 -17.54 -25.15
N GLU A 268 38.27 -16.52 -25.17
CA GLU A 268 39.66 -16.61 -25.66
C GLU A 268 40.58 -17.49 -24.77
N ARG A 269 40.25 -17.64 -23.48
CA ARG A 269 40.98 -18.55 -22.57
C ARG A 269 40.51 -19.98 -22.75
N ASP A 270 39.21 -20.20 -22.85
CA ASP A 270 38.62 -21.53 -23.05
C ASP A 270 39.04 -22.11 -24.40
N ALA A 271 38.98 -21.31 -25.47
CA ALA A 271 39.45 -21.69 -26.80
C ALA A 271 40.95 -22.03 -26.83
N ARG A 272 41.78 -21.49 -25.92
CA ARG A 272 43.18 -21.91 -25.80
C ARG A 272 43.35 -23.22 -25.03
N THR A 273 42.43 -23.52 -24.13
CA THR A 273 42.49 -24.71 -23.26
C THR A 273 42.02 -25.97 -23.99
N GLU A 274 41.03 -25.86 -24.89
CA GLU A 274 40.54 -27.01 -25.68
C GLU A 274 41.55 -27.56 -26.71
N TRP A 275 42.62 -26.82 -27.04
CA TRP A 275 43.63 -27.26 -28.01
C TRP A 275 44.81 -28.05 -27.38
N PHE A 276 44.89 -28.13 -26.06
CA PHE A 276 45.92 -28.88 -25.32
C PHE A 276 45.32 -30.14 -24.69
#